data_AF-I0R3M9-F1
#
_entry.id   AF-I0R3M9-F1
#
_cell.length_a   1.000
_cell.length_b   1.000
_cell.length_c   1.000
_cell.angle_alpha   90.00
_cell.angle_beta   90.00
_cell.angle_gamma   90.00
#
_symmetry.space_group_name_H-M   'P 1'
#
loop_
_entity.id
_entity.type
_entity.pdbx_description
1 polymer ?
#
loop_
_entity_poly.entity_id
_entity_poly.type
_entity_poly.pdbx_seq_one_letter_code
_entity_poly.pdbx_strand_id
1 'polypeptide(L)'
;MEEYYSLKAEQEQIEERLSEFENTNQRAKNFIKLAESYSDFEELTPIAINEFISKIVVHERDVKRAKYAVQRIEVYFNYIGKFENELTKEIEPTEQEMIQMREEIEEAKKEKTRAYHRAYSKEYRSKNIEKFREYERIKAREYRARKKLQAVT
;
A
#
# COMPACT_ATOMS: atom_id res chain seq x y z
N MET A 1 -5.49 -33.01 -53.63
CA MET A 1 -5.93 -31.59 -53.57
C MET A 1 -5.99 -31.10 -52.14
N GLU A 2 -6.56 -31.85 -51.19
CA GLU A 2 -6.53 -31.51 -49.74
C GLU A 2 -5.11 -31.30 -49.19
N GLU A 3 -4.18 -32.18 -49.53
CA GLU A 3 -2.79 -32.14 -49.04
C GLU A 3 -2.04 -30.85 -49.42
N TYR A 4 -2.35 -30.27 -50.59
CA TYR A 4 -1.75 -29.00 -51.01
C TYR A 4 -2.24 -27.81 -50.17
N TYR A 5 -3.53 -27.78 -49.85
CA TYR A 5 -4.12 -26.72 -49.05
C TYR A 5 -3.72 -26.83 -47.57
N SER A 6 -3.54 -28.05 -47.05
CA SER A 6 -3.03 -28.23 -45.68
C SER A 6 -1.57 -27.77 -45.55
N LEU A 7 -0.69 -28.17 -46.48
CA LEU A 7 0.71 -27.71 -46.45
C LEU A 7 0.82 -26.18 -46.60
N LYS A 8 -0.01 -25.56 -47.45
CA LYS A 8 0.00 -24.10 -47.60
C LYS A 8 -0.44 -23.39 -46.33
N ALA A 9 -1.46 -23.91 -45.64
CA ALA A 9 -1.91 -23.36 -44.36
C ALA A 9 -0.84 -23.53 -43.26
N GLU A 10 -0.14 -24.67 -43.22
CA GLU A 10 0.98 -24.88 -42.29
C GLU A 10 2.14 -23.92 -42.58
N GLN A 11 2.48 -23.69 -43.85
CA GLN A 11 3.51 -22.73 -44.22
C GLN A 11 3.16 -21.31 -43.76
N GLU A 12 1.92 -20.87 -43.97
CA GLU A 12 1.44 -19.56 -43.56
C GLU A 12 1.50 -19.39 -42.03
N GLN A 13 1.12 -20.42 -41.26
CA GLN A 13 1.26 -20.42 -39.80
C GLN A 13 2.72 -20.36 -39.34
N ILE A 14 3.63 -21.05 -40.04
CA ILE A 14 5.06 -21.03 -39.72
C ILE A 14 5.67 -19.66 -40.02
N GLU A 15 5.33 -19.05 -41.16
CA GLU A 15 5.77 -17.70 -41.54
C GLU A 15 5.25 -16.64 -40.55
N GLU A 16 3.98 -16.74 -40.14
CA GLU A 16 3.40 -15.87 -39.11
C GLU A 16 4.17 -15.98 -37.80
N ARG A 17 4.40 -17.20 -37.30
CA ARG A 17 5.18 -17.44 -36.07
C ARG A 17 6.61 -16.91 -36.18
N LEU A 18 7.28 -17.11 -37.32
CA LEU A 18 8.63 -16.57 -37.55
C LEU A 18 8.63 -15.04 -37.47
N SER A 19 7.63 -14.38 -38.07
CA SER A 19 7.50 -12.93 -38.00
C SER A 19 7.26 -12.43 -36.57
N GLU A 20 6.47 -13.16 -35.76
CA GLU A 20 6.28 -12.85 -34.34
C GLU A 20 7.58 -12.99 -33.54
N PHE A 21 8.36 -14.05 -33.81
CA PHE A 21 9.67 -14.26 -33.20
C PHE A 21 10.67 -13.17 -33.58
N GLU A 22 10.73 -12.75 -34.84
CA GLU A 22 11.60 -11.65 -35.26
C GLU A 22 11.21 -10.33 -34.61
N ASN A 23 9.92 -10.03 -34.57
CA ASN A 23 9.37 -8.84 -33.93
C ASN A 23 9.68 -8.81 -32.42
N THR A 24 9.52 -9.93 -31.72
CA THR A 24 9.86 -10.02 -30.28
C THR A 24 11.36 -9.87 -30.04
N ASN A 25 12.19 -10.47 -30.90
CA ASN A 25 13.64 -10.35 -30.82
C ASN A 25 14.11 -8.90 -31.08
N GLN A 26 13.48 -8.20 -32.02
CA GLN A 26 13.75 -6.79 -32.27
C GLN A 26 13.32 -5.89 -31.10
N ARG A 27 12.16 -6.17 -30.49
CA ARG A 27 11.71 -5.49 -29.27
C ARG A 27 12.68 -5.70 -28.10
N ALA A 28 13.16 -6.93 -27.89
CA ALA A 28 14.15 -7.23 -26.85
C ALA A 28 15.45 -6.45 -27.07
N LYS A 29 15.95 -6.37 -28.31
CA LYS A 29 17.12 -5.54 -28.65
C LYS A 29 16.90 -4.06 -28.35
N ASN A 30 15.72 -3.53 -28.63
CA ASN A 30 15.40 -2.13 -28.32
C ASN A 30 15.33 -1.87 -26.80
N PHE A 31 14.81 -2.84 -26.03
CA PHE A 31 14.82 -2.77 -24.58
C PHE A 31 16.23 -2.74 -24.00
N ILE A 32 17.11 -3.62 -24.49
CA ILE A 32 18.52 -3.66 -24.04
C ILE A 32 19.22 -2.34 -24.35
N LYS A 33 19.04 -1.79 -25.56
CA LYS A 33 19.60 -0.48 -25.91
C LYS A 33 19.11 0.64 -24.99
N LEU A 34 17.83 0.63 -24.63
CA LEU A 34 17.26 1.59 -23.69
C LEU A 34 17.90 1.41 -22.31
N ALA A 35 18.03 0.18 -21.81
CA ALA A 35 18.71 -0.13 -20.56
C ALA A 35 20.18 0.32 -20.56
N GLU A 36 20.91 0.07 -21.64
CA GLU A 36 22.31 0.48 -21.81
C GLU A 36 22.46 2.02 -21.80
N SER A 37 21.58 2.76 -22.48
CA SER A 37 21.60 4.24 -22.45
C SER A 37 21.41 4.83 -21.06
N TYR A 38 20.86 4.03 -20.16
CA TYR A 38 20.48 4.38 -18.80
C TYR A 38 21.29 3.60 -17.76
N SER A 39 22.41 2.98 -18.15
CA SER A 39 23.31 2.22 -17.26
C SER A 39 24.22 3.13 -16.43
N ASP A 40 24.54 4.33 -16.91
CA ASP A 40 25.65 5.15 -16.41
C ASP A 40 25.22 6.36 -15.55
N PHE A 41 23.96 6.48 -15.14
CA PHE A 41 23.54 7.60 -14.29
C PHE A 41 23.82 7.35 -12.79
N GLU A 42 24.30 8.39 -12.10
CA GLU A 42 24.36 8.41 -10.63
C GLU A 42 22.96 8.53 -10.00
N GLU A 43 21.96 9.05 -10.74
CA GLU A 43 20.59 9.24 -10.26
C GLU A 43 19.53 8.79 -11.28
N LEU A 44 18.60 7.95 -10.80
CA LEU A 44 17.44 7.47 -11.54
C LEU A 44 16.42 8.61 -11.71
N THR A 45 16.35 9.23 -12.89
CA THR A 45 15.43 10.35 -13.12
C THR A 45 13.99 9.87 -13.38
N PRO A 46 12.95 10.61 -12.93
CA PRO A 46 11.56 10.26 -13.23
C PRO A 46 11.24 10.18 -14.73
N ILE A 47 11.96 10.96 -15.55
CA ILE A 47 11.83 10.96 -17.00
C ILE A 47 12.28 9.61 -17.57
N ALA A 48 13.47 9.13 -17.18
CA ALA A 48 13.98 7.83 -17.61
C ALA A 48 13.03 6.69 -17.20
N ILE A 49 12.51 6.71 -15.97
CA ILE A 49 11.54 5.70 -15.50
C ILE A 49 10.28 5.68 -16.38
N ASN A 50 9.75 6.86 -16.73
CA ASN A 50 8.57 6.95 -17.57
C ASN A 50 8.83 6.43 -19.00
N GLU A 51 10.06 6.54 -19.52
CA GLU A 51 10.42 5.94 -20.81
C GLU A 51 10.45 4.42 -20.80
N PHE A 52 10.68 3.80 -19.63
CA PHE A 52 10.58 2.35 -19.48
C PHE A 52 9.15 1.87 -19.30
N ILE A 53 8.25 2.69 -18.76
CA ILE A 53 6.89 2.28 -18.41
C ILE A 53 5.92 2.54 -19.57
N SER A 54 5.23 1.48 -20.01
CA SER A 54 4.13 1.55 -20.97
C SER A 54 2.81 1.93 -20.29
N LYS A 55 2.46 1.21 -19.23
CA LYS A 55 1.23 1.45 -18.44
C LYS A 55 1.38 0.89 -17.03
N ILE A 56 0.63 1.46 -16.10
CA ILE A 56 0.50 0.99 -14.73
C ILE A 56 -0.96 0.59 -14.52
N VAL A 57 -1.21 -0.68 -14.23
CA VAL A 57 -2.53 -1.20 -13.89
C VAL A 57 -2.64 -1.25 -12.38
N VAL A 58 -3.61 -0.53 -11.85
CA VAL A 58 -3.85 -0.44 -10.41
C VAL A 58 -5.14 -1.19 -10.09
N HIS A 59 -5.04 -2.25 -9.30
CA HIS A 59 -6.18 -3.10 -8.94
C HIS A 59 -7.00 -2.48 -7.81
N GLU A 60 -8.20 -3.04 -7.56
CA GLU A 60 -9.05 -2.59 -6.46
C GLU A 60 -8.33 -2.79 -5.10
N ARG A 61 -8.61 -1.90 -4.15
CA ARG A 61 -8.06 -1.98 -2.79
C ARG A 61 -8.81 -3.03 -1.98
N ASP A 62 -8.10 -3.68 -1.06
CA ASP A 62 -8.70 -4.65 -0.13
C ASP A 62 -9.79 -4.02 0.75
N VAL A 63 -9.66 -2.73 1.10
CA VAL A 63 -10.64 -2.03 1.95
C VAL A 63 -11.00 -0.66 1.36
N LYS A 64 -12.27 -0.49 0.98
CA LYS A 64 -12.80 0.78 0.47
C LYS A 64 -12.68 1.90 1.51
N ARG A 65 -12.25 3.08 1.06
CA ARG A 65 -12.09 4.32 1.85
C ARG A 65 -11.10 4.25 3.02
N ALA A 66 -10.34 3.17 3.18
CA ALA A 66 -9.25 3.13 4.13
C ALA A 66 -8.10 4.00 3.62
N LYS A 67 -7.61 4.93 4.47
CA LYS A 67 -6.44 5.77 4.17
C LYS A 67 -5.18 4.92 3.98
N TYR A 68 -5.11 3.80 4.68
CA TYR A 68 -4.02 2.84 4.63
C TYR A 68 -4.64 1.49 4.28
N ALA A 69 -4.47 1.08 3.02
CA ALA A 69 -4.90 -0.21 2.49
C ALA A 69 -3.84 -0.69 1.51
N VAL A 70 -3.56 -1.99 1.52
CA VAL A 70 -2.70 -2.62 0.54
C VAL A 70 -3.43 -2.60 -0.81
N GLN A 71 -2.66 -2.36 -1.87
CA GLN A 71 -3.17 -2.26 -3.23
C GLN A 71 -2.19 -2.93 -4.18
N ARG A 72 -2.68 -3.86 -5.01
CA ARG A 72 -1.86 -4.51 -6.02
C ARG A 72 -1.65 -3.58 -7.22
N ILE A 73 -0.41 -3.44 -7.63
CA ILE A 73 0.00 -2.65 -8.80
C ILE A 73 0.73 -3.58 -9.76
N GLU A 74 0.39 -3.53 -11.04
CA GLU A 74 1.13 -4.16 -12.12
C GLU A 74 1.75 -3.09 -13.01
N VAL A 75 3.05 -3.20 -13.28
CA VAL A 75 3.77 -2.30 -14.17
C VAL A 75 4.09 -3.04 -15.47
N TYR A 76 3.73 -2.44 -16.58
CA TYR A 76 4.04 -2.94 -17.92
C TYR A 76 5.15 -2.07 -18.50
N PHE A 77 6.21 -2.71 -18.97
CA PHE A 77 7.35 -2.06 -19.56
C PHE A 77 7.21 -1.96 -21.08
N ASN A 78 7.77 -0.90 -21.64
CA ASN A 78 7.91 -0.75 -23.07
C ASN A 78 8.74 -1.91 -23.63
N TYR A 79 8.39 -2.38 -24.84
CA TYR A 79 9.03 -3.48 -25.57
C TYR A 79 8.86 -4.90 -25.01
N ILE A 80 8.83 -5.09 -23.69
CA ILE A 80 8.76 -6.42 -23.05
C ILE A 80 7.41 -6.74 -22.39
N GLY A 81 6.54 -5.76 -22.19
CA GLY A 81 5.21 -5.98 -21.61
C GLY A 81 5.27 -6.21 -20.10
N LYS A 82 4.49 -7.17 -19.58
CA LYS A 82 4.49 -7.49 -18.15
C LYS A 82 5.81 -8.20 -17.82
N PHE A 83 6.59 -7.61 -16.93
CA PHE A 83 7.83 -8.23 -16.47
C PHE A 83 7.51 -9.28 -15.40
N GLU A 84 7.74 -10.54 -15.71
CA GLU A 84 7.62 -11.67 -14.78
C GLU A 84 8.99 -12.35 -14.67
N ASN A 85 9.72 -12.06 -13.60
CA ASN A 85 11.02 -12.67 -13.27
C ASN A 85 10.97 -13.24 -11.83
N GLU A 86 11.94 -14.08 -11.46
CA GLU A 86 12.14 -14.57 -10.09
C GLU A 86 12.20 -13.41 -9.09
N LEU A 87 12.89 -12.33 -9.45
CA LEU A 87 12.91 -11.08 -8.68
C LEU A 87 11.51 -10.49 -8.44
N THR A 88 10.61 -10.53 -9.43
CA THR A 88 9.24 -10.04 -9.22
C THR A 88 8.39 -10.96 -8.34
N LYS A 89 8.72 -12.26 -8.27
CA LYS A 89 8.06 -13.19 -7.33
C LYS A 89 8.49 -12.94 -5.89
N GLU A 90 9.75 -12.57 -5.69
CA GLU A 90 10.24 -12.16 -4.36
C GLU A 90 9.70 -10.79 -3.91
N ILE A 91 9.33 -9.92 -4.86
CA ILE A 91 8.71 -8.62 -4.56
C ILE A 91 7.22 -8.76 -4.21
N GLU A 92 6.53 -9.82 -4.65
CA GLU A 92 5.16 -10.06 -4.18
C GLU A 92 5.22 -10.25 -2.65
N PRO A 93 4.60 -9.35 -1.86
CA PRO A 93 4.73 -9.37 -0.41
C PRO A 93 4.31 -10.74 0.12
N THR A 94 5.15 -11.34 0.95
CA THR A 94 4.81 -12.62 1.56
C THR A 94 3.55 -12.44 2.41
N GLU A 95 2.73 -13.48 2.57
CA GLU A 95 1.52 -13.41 3.41
C GLU A 95 1.82 -12.84 4.81
N GLN A 96 2.99 -13.18 5.37
CA GLN A 96 3.45 -12.68 6.66
C GLN A 96 3.72 -11.17 6.66
N GLU A 97 4.33 -10.64 5.59
CA GLU A 97 4.62 -9.20 5.45
C GLU A 97 3.32 -8.40 5.25
N MET A 98 2.36 -8.96 4.50
CA MET A 98 1.02 -8.39 4.38
C MET A 98 0.31 -8.29 5.74
N ILE A 99 0.43 -9.31 6.59
CA ILE A 99 -0.14 -9.31 7.94
C ILE A 99 0.54 -8.23 8.80
N GLN A 100 1.87 -8.14 8.78
CA GLN A 100 2.61 -7.12 9.53
C GLN A 100 2.21 -5.70 9.11
N MET A 101 2.16 -5.42 7.80
CA MET A 101 1.70 -4.12 7.29
C MET A 101 0.27 -3.81 7.78
N ARG A 102 -0.61 -4.81 7.81
CA ARG A 102 -1.98 -4.65 8.30
C ARG A 102 -2.03 -4.34 9.79
N GLU A 103 -1.19 -5.01 10.60
CA GLU A 103 -1.07 -4.78 12.03
C GLU A 103 -0.52 -3.38 12.35
N GLU A 104 0.52 -2.94 11.64
CA GLU A 104 1.08 -1.58 11.77
C GLU A 104 0.03 -0.51 11.46
N ILE A 105 -0.76 -0.72 10.40
CA ILE A 105 -1.87 0.17 10.04
C ILE A 105 -2.92 0.22 11.15
N GLU A 106 -3.24 -0.93 11.76
CA GLU A 106 -4.21 -1.01 12.85
C GLU A 106 -3.69 -0.36 14.13
N GLU A 107 -2.42 -0.57 14.47
CA GLU A 107 -1.78 0.06 15.62
C GLU A 107 -1.69 1.57 15.45
N ALA A 108 -1.32 2.07 14.27
CA ALA A 108 -1.33 3.50 13.96
C ALA A 108 -2.74 4.12 14.13
N LYS A 109 -3.80 3.41 13.74
CA LYS A 109 -5.20 3.84 13.97
C LYS A 109 -5.54 3.86 15.46
N LYS A 110 -5.17 2.81 16.20
CA LYS A 110 -5.36 2.74 17.66
C LYS A 110 -4.61 3.87 18.36
N GLU A 111 -3.37 4.13 17.99
CA GLU A 111 -2.54 5.16 18.59
C GLU A 111 -3.07 6.57 18.30
N LYS A 112 -3.52 6.84 17.07
CA LYS A 112 -4.21 8.10 16.74
C LYS A 112 -5.45 8.31 17.62
N THR A 113 -6.22 7.25 17.84
CA THR A 113 -7.44 7.28 18.68
C THR A 113 -7.09 7.50 20.16
N ARG A 114 -6.05 6.81 20.66
CA ARG A 114 -5.51 7.01 22.02
C ARG A 114 -4.98 8.42 22.22
N ALA A 115 -4.23 8.97 21.26
CA ALA A 115 -3.73 10.34 21.31
C ALA A 115 -4.87 11.36 21.35
N TYR A 116 -5.89 11.17 20.51
CA TYR A 116 -7.11 11.98 20.55
C TYR A 116 -7.79 11.93 21.92
N HIS A 117 -8.02 10.75 22.49
CA HIS A 117 -8.64 10.62 23.81
C HIS A 117 -7.77 11.19 24.94
N ARG A 118 -6.43 11.06 24.86
CA ARG A 118 -5.51 11.69 25.81
C ARG A 118 -5.63 13.21 25.80
N ALA A 119 -5.63 13.82 24.60
CA ALA A 119 -5.79 15.26 24.43
C ALA A 119 -7.16 15.74 24.92
N TYR A 120 -8.24 15.09 24.47
CA TYR A 120 -9.60 15.39 24.89
C TYR A 120 -9.78 15.29 26.41
N SER A 121 -9.28 14.21 27.04
CA SER A 121 -9.33 14.04 28.50
C SER A 121 -8.55 15.13 29.24
N LYS A 122 -7.43 15.59 28.70
CA LYS A 122 -6.63 16.68 29.29
C LYS A 122 -7.39 18.00 29.24
N GLU A 123 -7.99 18.34 28.10
CA GLU A 123 -8.81 19.55 27.94
C GLU A 123 -10.09 19.52 28.78
N TYR A 124 -10.75 18.35 28.85
CA TYR A 124 -11.95 18.20 29.66
C TYR A 124 -11.62 18.41 31.15
N ARG A 125 -10.51 17.83 31.63
CA ARG A 125 -10.03 18.02 33.01
C ARG A 125 -9.66 19.47 33.30
N SER A 126 -9.00 20.17 32.37
CA SER A 126 -8.65 21.58 32.57
C SER A 126 -9.88 22.49 32.63
N LYS A 127 -10.86 22.29 31.73
CA LYS A 127 -12.11 23.07 31.73
C LYS A 127 -12.99 22.83 32.96
N ASN A 128 -12.95 21.63 33.54
CA ASN A 128 -13.79 21.26 34.69
C ASN A 128 -13.04 21.27 36.02
N ILE A 129 -11.83 21.84 36.07
CA ILE A 129 -10.97 21.80 37.27
C ILE A 129 -11.61 22.48 38.48
N GLU A 130 -12.32 23.60 38.28
CA GLU A 130 -13.00 24.33 39.35
C GLU A 130 -14.21 23.56 39.87
N LYS A 131 -15.04 23.02 38.96
CA LYS A 131 -16.17 22.15 39.32
C LYS A 131 -15.71 20.94 40.12
N PHE A 132 -14.59 20.33 39.73
CA PHE A 132 -14.02 19.20 40.45
C PHE A 132 -13.56 19.60 41.86
N ARG A 133 -12.83 20.72 41.98
CA ARG A 133 -12.40 21.26 43.29
C ARG A 133 -13.59 21.60 44.19
N GLU A 134 -14.63 22.18 43.64
CA GLU A 134 -15.85 22.52 44.37
C GLU A 134 -16.59 21.27 44.84
N TYR A 135 -16.73 20.27 43.97
CA TYR A 135 -17.26 18.95 44.33
C TYR A 135 -16.47 18.30 45.48
N GLU A 136 -15.13 18.31 45.42
CA GLU A 136 -14.29 17.79 46.50
C GLU A 136 -14.47 18.57 47.81
N ARG A 137 -14.59 19.91 47.75
CA ARG A 137 -14.87 20.74 48.94
C ARG A 137 -16.21 20.39 49.57
N ILE A 138 -17.27 20.24 48.77
CA ILE A 138 -18.61 19.87 49.25
C ILE A 138 -18.56 18.47 49.87
N LYS A 139 -18.01 17.49 49.17
CA LYS A 139 -17.89 16.11 49.65
C LYS A 139 -17.09 16.01 50.95
N ALA A 140 -16.02 16.78 51.09
CA ALA A 140 -15.24 16.84 52.33
C ALA A 140 -16.03 17.46 53.49
N ARG A 141 -16.85 18.50 53.22
CA ARG A 141 -17.75 19.09 54.22
C ARG A 141 -18.80 18.09 54.68
N GLU A 142 -19.46 17.41 53.74
CA GLU A 142 -20.45 16.37 54.04
C GLU A 142 -19.83 15.22 54.84
N TYR A 143 -18.64 14.76 54.46
CA TYR A 143 -17.92 13.72 55.20
C TYR A 143 -17.63 14.14 56.65
N ARG A 144 -17.12 15.37 56.85
CA ARG A 144 -16.85 15.92 58.19
C ARG A 144 -18.14 16.06 59.01
N ALA A 145 -19.23 16.50 58.39
CA ALA A 145 -20.53 16.62 59.06
C ALA A 145 -21.07 15.24 59.49
N ARG A 146 -21.00 14.23 58.62
CA ARG A 146 -21.39 12.84 58.94
C ARG A 146 -20.55 12.27 60.09
N LYS A 147 -19.23 12.46 60.05
CA LYS A 147 -18.32 12.06 61.13
C LYS A 147 -18.63 12.74 62.46
N LYS A 148 -18.97 14.03 62.44
CA LYS A 148 -19.37 14.77 63.66
C LYS A 148 -20.69 14.26 64.23
N LEU A 149 -21.69 14.03 63.38
CA LEU A 149 -22.99 13.48 63.82
C LEU A 149 -22.81 12.09 64.44
N GLN A 150 -21.99 11.22 63.84
CA GLN A 150 -21.67 9.90 64.40
C GLN A 150 -20.90 9.93 65.72
N ALA A 151 -20.25 11.04 66.07
CA ALA A 151 -19.51 11.19 67.32
C ALA A 151 -20.35 11.82 68.45
N VAL A 152 -21.53 12.35 68.12
CA VAL A 152 -22.47 12.96 69.06
C VAL A 152 -23.61 12.00 69.42
N THR A 153 -23.82 10.96 68.61
CA THR A 153 -24.66 9.78 68.94
C THR A 153 -23.88 8.77 69.76
#